data_AF-A0A739GX62-F1
#
_entry.id   AF-A0A739GX62-F1
#
_cell.length_a   1.000
_cell.length_b   1.000
_cell.length_c   1.000
_cell.angle_alpha   90.00
_cell.angle_beta   90.00
_cell.angle_gamma   90.00
#
_symmetry.space_group_name_H-M   'P 1'
#
loop_
_entity.id
_entity.type
_entity.pdbx_description
1 polymer ?
#
loop_
_entity_poly.entity_id
_entity_poly.type
_entity_poly.pdbx_seq_one_letter_code
_entity_poly.pdbx_strand_id
1 'polypeptide(L)' 'DRLNYQKAITFVPAAIKYISAMVEKAQRDDASFSFNRYFKDAKTKTKIAAYIQGMEKGL' A
#
# COMPACT_ATOMS: atom_id res chain seq x y z
N ASP A 1 18.87 0.87 -14.65
CA ASP A 1 17.84 -0.18 -14.64
C ASP A 1 16.47 0.38 -15.00
N ARG A 2 15.92 -0.04 -16.14
CA ARG A 2 14.54 0.30 -16.53
C ARG A 2 13.59 -0.57 -15.70
N LEU A 3 12.60 0.05 -15.06
CA LEU A 3 11.52 -0.63 -14.37
C LEU A 3 10.91 -1.71 -15.29
N ASN A 4 10.96 -2.98 -14.87
CA ASN A 4 10.35 -4.08 -15.61
C ASN A 4 8.84 -4.05 -15.37
N TYR A 5 8.13 -3.30 -16.22
CA TYR A 5 6.68 -3.11 -16.14
C TYR A 5 5.89 -4.43 -16.07
N GLN A 6 6.36 -5.48 -16.76
CA GLN A 6 5.71 -6.78 -16.75
C GLN A 6 5.79 -7.46 -15.38
N LYS A 7 6.94 -7.35 -14.72
CA LYS A 7 7.15 -7.83 -13.35
C LYS A 7 6.41 -6.95 -12.34
N ALA A 8 6.33 -5.64 -12.56
CA ALA A 8 5.59 -4.73 -11.68
C ALA A 8 4.09 -5.03 -11.62
N ILE A 9 3.47 -5.39 -12.75
CA ILE A 9 2.04 -5.72 -12.84
C ILE A 9 1.69 -6.94 -11.96
N THR A 10 2.59 -7.91 -11.80
CA THR A 10 2.31 -9.12 -10.99
C THR A 10 2.19 -8.81 -9.50
N PHE A 11 2.69 -7.66 -9.05
CA PHE A 11 2.58 -7.21 -7.66
C PHE A 11 1.31 -6.41 -7.37
N VAL A 12 0.56 -5.98 -8.39
CA VAL A 12 -0.68 -5.19 -8.21
C VAL A 12 -1.69 -5.90 -7.31
N PRO A 13 -1.98 -7.22 -7.47
CA PRO A 13 -2.90 -7.92 -6.56
C PRO A 13 -2.40 -7.97 -5.11
N ALA A 14 -1.08 -8.12 -4.91
CA ALA A 14 -0.47 -8.14 -3.58
C ALA A 14 -0.55 -6.76 -2.89
N ALA A 15 -0.31 -5.69 -3.65
CA ALA A 15 -0.46 -4.32 -3.17
C ALA A 15 -1.92 -4.00 -2.80
N ILE A 16 -2.89 -4.43 -3.61
CA ILE A 16 -4.32 -4.30 -3.30
C ILE A 16 -4.65 -5.02 -1.99
N LYS A 17 -4.22 -6.28 -1.83
CA LYS A 17 -4.46 -7.06 -0.61
C LYS A 17 -3.88 -6.38 0.64
N TYR A 18 -2.67 -5.84 0.54
CA TYR A 18 -2.03 -5.12 1.64
C TYR A 18 -2.80 -3.85 2.01
N ILE A 19 -3.21 -3.05 1.02
CA ILE A 19 -3.98 -1.83 1.25
C ILE A 19 -5.33 -2.17 1.89
N SER A 20 -6.04 -3.18 1.39
CA SER A 20 -7.32 -3.61 1.97
C SER A 20 -7.17 -4.02 3.44
N ALA A 21 -6.16 -4.84 3.77
CA ALA A 21 -5.91 -5.25 5.16
C ALA A 21 -5.59 -4.05 6.07
N MET A 22 -4.85 -3.07 5.55
CA MET A 22 -4.53 -1.83 6.27
C MET A 22 -5.79 -0.98 6.52
N VAL A 23 -6.67 -0.86 5.53
CA VAL A 23 -7.95 -0.15 5.65
C VAL A 23 -8.87 -0.82 6.65
N GLU A 24 -9.05 -2.15 6.55
CA GLU A 24 -9.88 -2.91 7.47
C GLU A 24 -9.40 -2.76 8.92
N LYS A 25 -8.08 -2.81 9.14
CA LYS A 25 -7.52 -2.57 10.48
C LYS A 25 -7.84 -1.16 10.96
N ALA A 26 -7.62 -0.14 10.13
CA ALA A 26 -7.90 1.24 10.51
C ALA A 26 -9.39 1.51 10.76
N GLN A 27 -10.30 0.85 10.03
CA GLN A 27 -11.74 0.91 10.27
C GLN A 27 -12.16 0.24 11.57
N ARG A 28 -11.50 -0.86 11.96
CA ARG A 28 -11.73 -1.51 13.26
C ARG A 28 -11.24 -0.64 14.42
N ASP A 29 -10.08 0.00 14.25
CA ASP A 29 -9.43 0.78 15.30
C ASP A 29 -10.02 2.19 15.46
N ASP A 30 -10.65 2.77 14.42
CA ASP A 30 -11.27 4.10 14.43
C ASP A 30 -12.68 4.06 13.81
N ALA A 31 -13.72 4.16 14.65
CA ALA A 31 -15.12 4.22 14.21
C ALA A 31 -15.44 5.47 13.35
N SER A 32 -14.61 6.52 13.42
CA SER A 32 -14.70 7.72 12.59
C SER A 32 -13.84 7.65 11.32
N PHE A 33 -13.34 6.45 10.97
CA PHE A 33 -12.45 6.26 9.84
C PHE A 33 -13.01 6.87 8.56
N SER A 34 -12.17 7.67 7.90
CA SER A 34 -12.42 8.20 6.56
C SER A 34 -11.24 7.85 5.68
N PHE A 35 -11.50 7.10 4.61
CA PHE A 35 -10.47 6.73 3.63
C PHE A 35 -9.74 7.97 3.11
N ASN A 36 -10.49 8.99 2.71
CA ASN A 36 -9.91 10.24 2.22
C ASN A 36 -9.05 10.93 3.27
N ARG A 37 -9.44 10.95 4.56
CA ARG A 37 -8.60 11.51 5.63
C ARG A 37 -7.34 10.68 5.86
N TYR A 38 -7.47 9.36 5.86
CA TYR A 38 -6.42 8.41 6.18
C TYR A 38 -5.29 8.38 5.13
N PHE A 39 -5.63 8.49 3.85
CA PHE A 39 -4.68 8.52 2.74
C PHE A 39 -4.31 9.92 2.26
N LYS A 40 -4.87 10.98 2.85
CA LYS A 40 -4.47 12.36 2.56
C LYS A 40 -3.08 12.68 3.13
N ASP A 41 -2.69 12.03 4.22
CA ASP A 41 -1.37 12.22 4.82
C ASP A 41 -0.26 11.61 3.92
N ALA A 42 0.74 12.43 3.61
CA ALA A 42 1.94 12.02 2.89
C ALA A 42 2.62 10.82 3.58
N LYS A 43 2.57 10.73 4.92
CA LYS A 43 3.15 9.62 5.67
C LYS A 43 2.57 8.26 5.28
N THR A 44 1.25 8.18 5.06
CA THR A 44 0.59 6.93 4.66
C THR A 44 1.01 6.53 3.24
N LYS A 45 1.10 7.49 2.32
CA LYS A 45 1.59 7.26 0.95
C LYS A 45 3.05 6.78 0.95
N THR A 46 3.92 7.38 1.76
CA THR A 46 5.32 6.96 1.92
C THR A 46 5.44 5.56 2.50
N LYS A 47 4.60 5.17 3.48
CA LYS A 47 4.60 3.80 4.03
C LYS A 47 4.25 2.75 2.98
N ILE A 48 3.27 3.03 2.12
CA ILE A 48 2.88 2.12 1.03
C ILE A 48 4.01 2.02 0.00
N ALA A 49 4.59 3.15 -0.41
CA ALA A 49 5.70 3.16 -1.35
C ALA A 49 6.92 2.39 -0.82
N ALA A 50 7.27 2.57 0.45
CA ALA A 50 8.36 1.85 1.10
C ALA A 50 8.10 0.34 1.19
N TYR A 51 6.86 -0.07 1.48
CA TYR A 51 6.48 -1.48 1.51
C TYR A 51 6.65 -2.14 0.12
N ILE A 52 6.18 -1.48 -0.94
CA ILE A 52 6.32 -1.97 -2.32
C ILE A 52 7.80 -2.08 -2.71
N GLN A 53 8.61 -1.06 -2.42
CA GLN A 53 10.05 -1.10 -2.70
C GLN A 53 10.78 -2.19 -1.90
N GLY A 54 10.34 -2.47 -0.67
CA GLY A 54 10.88 -3.58 0.13
C GLY A 54 10.59 -4.94 -0.50
N MET A 55 9.40 -5.13 -1.07
CA MET A 55 9.05 -6.34 -1.81
C MET A 55 9.88 -6.51 -3.10
N GLU A 56 10.22 -5.43 -3.78
CA GLU A 56 11.09 -5.47 -4.96
C GLU A 56 12.54 -5.87 -4.65
N LYS A 57 13.04 -5.59 -3.44
CA LYS A 57 14.41 -5.93 -3.01
C LYS A 57 14.55 -7.34 -2.40
N GLY A 58 13.43 -8.01 -2.10
CA GLY A 58 13.39 -9.35 -1.49
C GLY A 58 13.10 -10.49 -2.47
N LEU A 59 13.13 -10.21 -3.77
CA LEU A 59 12.98 -11.12 -4.92
C LEU A 59 14.12 -10.88 -5.93
#